data_AF-A0A3L7XDE4-F1
#
_entry.id   AF-A0A3L7XDE4-F1
#
_cell.length_a   1.000
_cell.length_b   1.000
_cell.length_c   1.000
_cell.angle_alpha   90.00
_cell.angle_beta   90.00
_cell.angle_gamma   90.00
#
_symmetry.space_group_name_H-M   'P 1'
#
loop_
_entity.id
_entity.type
_entity.pdbx_description
1 polymer ?
#
loop_
_entity_poly.entity_id
_entity_poly.type
_entity_poly.pdbx_seq_one_letter_code
_entity_poly.pdbx_strand_id
1 'polypeptide(L)'
;MIIDTSALLAILYQEEDAERFARAIATEAICRMSAANFLEAAINIDSRGGAEASRQLDFFIHQTGIEIAEVTLAQAQIARQT
;
A
#
# COMPACT_ATOMS: atom_id res chain seq x y z
N MET A 1 5.42 9.42 -6.14
CA MET A 1 5.85 8.01 -5.93
C MET A 1 4.68 7.04 -6.10
N ILE A 2 4.93 5.83 -6.64
CA ILE A 2 3.97 4.71 -6.63
C ILE A 2 4.41 3.71 -5.56
N ILE A 3 3.47 3.28 -4.72
CA ILE A 3 3.71 2.39 -3.59
C ILE A 3 3.19 0.99 -3.93
N ASP A 4 4.04 0.01 -3.66
CA ASP A 4 3.69 -1.41 -3.78
C ASP A 4 3.21 -1.98 -2.43
N THR A 5 2.49 -3.11 -2.48
CA THR A 5 2.01 -3.84 -1.30
C THR A 5 3.16 -4.14 -0.34
N SER A 6 4.29 -4.62 -0.86
CA SER A 6 5.45 -5.04 -0.06
C SER A 6 6.02 -3.88 0.78
N ALA A 7 6.18 -2.70 0.21
CA ALA A 7 6.69 -1.53 0.92
C ALA A 7 5.73 -1.05 2.04
N LEU A 8 4.42 -1.14 1.79
CA LEU A 8 3.41 -0.82 2.81
C LEU A 8 3.45 -1.83 3.97
N LEU A 9 3.50 -3.12 3.65
CA LEU A 9 3.56 -4.17 4.67
C LEU A 9 4.86 -4.11 5.49
N ALA A 10 5.99 -3.78 4.86
CA ALA A 10 7.25 -3.57 5.57
C ALA A 10 7.12 -2.50 6.68
N ILE A 11 6.39 -1.41 6.41
CA ILE A 11 6.13 -0.39 7.43
C ILE A 11 5.19 -0.93 8.53
N LEU A 12 4.06 -1.54 8.15
CA LEU A 12 3.05 -2.01 9.10
C LEU A 12 3.54 -3.15 9.99
N TYR A 13 4.44 -3.99 9.48
CA TYR A 13 5.07 -5.08 10.23
C TYR A 13 6.41 -4.70 10.89
N GLN A 14 6.82 -3.43 10.77
CA GLN A 14 8.08 -2.93 11.34
C GLN A 14 9.30 -3.77 10.89
N GLU A 15 9.35 -4.10 9.61
CA GLU A 15 10.51 -4.77 9.00
C GLU A 15 11.73 -3.83 8.97
N GLU A 16 12.91 -4.38 8.65
CA GLU A 16 14.18 -3.64 8.69
C GLU A 16 14.16 -2.36 7.82
N ASP A 17 13.51 -2.41 6.66
CA ASP A 17 13.40 -1.27 5.75
C ASP A 17 12.25 -0.28 6.09
N ALA A 18 11.51 -0.50 7.18
CA ALA A 18 10.31 0.28 7.51
C ALA A 18 10.57 1.80 7.57
N GLU A 19 11.62 2.22 8.28
CA GLU A 19 11.95 3.65 8.42
C GLU A 19 12.31 4.29 7.08
N ARG A 20 12.98 3.54 6.21
CA ARG A 20 13.36 4.00 4.87
C ARG A 20 12.12 4.26 4.02
N PHE A 21 11.18 3.32 4.00
CA PHE A 21 9.94 3.49 3.25
C PHE A 21 9.06 4.59 3.82
N ALA A 22 8.90 4.64 5.15
CA ALA A 22 8.12 5.69 5.81
C ALA A 22 8.68 7.09 5.51
N ARG A 23 10.01 7.25 5.52
CA ARG A 23 10.66 8.51 5.16
C ARG A 23 10.43 8.87 3.70
N ALA A 24 10.54 7.91 2.78
CA ALA A 24 10.27 8.16 1.36
C ALA A 24 8.83 8.63 1.13
N ILE A 25 7.84 8.02 1.81
CA ILE A 25 6.43 8.44 1.76
C ILE A 25 6.26 9.86 2.31
N ALA A 26 6.87 10.16 3.45
CA ALA A 26 6.73 11.47 4.11
C ALA A 26 7.40 12.63 3.36
N THR A 27 8.44 12.36 2.56
CA THR A 27 9.15 13.39 1.80
C THR A 27 8.57 13.66 0.42
N GLU A 28 7.69 12.77 -0.07
CA GLU A 28 7.14 12.88 -1.41
C GLU A 28 5.83 13.67 -1.43
N ALA A 29 5.70 14.55 -2.43
CA ALA A 29 4.54 15.43 -2.52
C ALA A 29 3.25 14.68 -2.87
N ILE A 30 3.36 13.61 -3.68
CA ILE A 30 2.23 12.79 -4.13
C ILE A 30 2.63 11.33 -4.05
N CYS A 31 1.88 10.57 -3.25
CA CYS A 31 1.99 9.13 -3.15
C CYS A 31 0.71 8.47 -3.70
N ARG A 32 0.86 7.45 -4.53
CA ARG A 32 -0.28 6.68 -5.07
C ARG A 32 -0.05 5.19 -4.89
N MET A 33 -1.15 4.45 -4.76
CA MET A 33 -1.16 3.00 -4.70
C MET A 33 -2.30 2.50 -5.59
N SER A 34 -2.14 1.36 -6.27
CA SER A 34 -3.24 0.79 -7.03
C SER A 34 -4.29 0.19 -6.08
N ALA A 35 -5.56 0.20 -6.47
CA ALA A 35 -6.62 -0.46 -5.73
C ALA A 35 -6.36 -1.98 -5.56
N ALA A 36 -5.66 -2.59 -6.52
CA ALA A 36 -5.25 -4.01 -6.42
C ALA A 36 -4.21 -4.22 -5.33
N ASN A 37 -3.17 -3.39 -5.26
CA ASN A 37 -2.14 -3.49 -4.23
C ASN A 37 -2.72 -3.18 -2.84
N PHE A 38 -3.63 -2.20 -2.75
CA PHE A 38 -4.32 -1.91 -1.49
C PHE A 38 -5.13 -3.12 -1.00
N LEU A 39 -5.88 -3.77 -1.89
CA LEU A 39 -6.63 -4.98 -1.56
C LEU A 39 -5.70 -6.13 -1.15
N GLU A 40 -4.58 -6.30 -1.83
CA GLU A 40 -3.58 -7.30 -1.45
C GLU A 40 -3.04 -7.07 -0.04
N ALA A 41 -2.70 -5.82 0.31
CA ALA A 41 -2.28 -5.44 1.66
C ALA A 41 -3.38 -5.75 2.70
N ALA A 42 -4.62 -5.38 2.42
CA ALA A 42 -5.77 -5.63 3.29
C ALA A 42 -5.97 -7.13 3.54
N ILE A 43 -5.96 -7.96 2.49
CA ILE A 43 -6.07 -9.43 2.61
C ILE A 43 -4.95 -9.98 3.51
N ASN A 44 -3.72 -9.51 3.35
CA ASN A 44 -2.59 -9.96 4.14
C ASN A 44 -2.77 -9.59 5.63
N ILE A 45 -3.05 -8.31 5.89
CA ILE A 45 -3.27 -7.77 7.24
C ILE A 45 -4.43 -8.47 7.95
N ASP A 46 -5.58 -8.62 7.28
CA ASP A 46 -6.77 -9.23 7.85
C ASP A 46 -6.54 -10.71 8.18
N SER A 47 -5.79 -11.42 7.35
CA SER A 47 -5.46 -12.84 7.58
C SER A 47 -4.56 -13.08 8.79
N ARG A 48 -3.78 -12.06 9.21
CA ARG A 48 -2.77 -12.19 10.28
C ARG A 48 -3.12 -11.47 11.58
N GLY A 49 -3.85 -10.34 11.52
CA GLY A 49 -3.99 -9.41 12.64
C GLY A 49 -5.42 -9.10 13.08
N GLY A 50 -6.44 -9.64 12.39
CA GLY A 50 -7.85 -9.41 12.72
C GLY A 50 -8.28 -7.94 12.63
N ALA A 51 -9.42 -7.60 13.25
CA ALA A 51 -10.09 -6.31 13.06
C ALA A 51 -9.28 -5.07 13.50
N GLU A 52 -8.34 -5.22 14.45
CA GLU A 52 -7.50 -4.10 14.89
C GLU A 52 -6.42 -3.75 13.86
N ALA A 53 -5.76 -4.76 13.29
CA ALA A 53 -4.75 -4.53 12.28
C ALA A 53 -5.37 -3.92 10.99
N SER A 54 -6.59 -4.34 10.66
CA SER A 54 -7.37 -3.75 9.57
C SER A 54 -7.61 -2.25 9.77
N ARG A 55 -8.03 -1.84 10.98
CA ARG A 55 -8.19 -0.42 11.33
C ARG A 55 -6.87 0.35 11.25
N GLN A 56 -5.76 -0.27 11.61
CA GLN A 56 -4.45 0.36 11.54
C GLN A 56 -4.02 0.62 10.10
N LEU A 57 -4.32 -0.29 9.16
CA LEU A 57 -4.12 -0.08 7.74
C LEU A 57 -4.94 1.12 7.23
N ASP A 58 -6.24 1.15 7.53
CA ASP A 58 -7.11 2.26 7.11
C ASP A 58 -6.63 3.61 7.67
N PHE A 59 -6.26 3.62 8.96
CA PHE A 59 -5.69 4.80 9.60
C PHE A 59 -4.39 5.24 8.92
N PHE A 60 -3.51 4.29 8.58
CA PHE A 60 -2.26 4.58 7.89
C PHE A 60 -2.49 5.23 6.52
N ILE A 61 -3.40 4.68 5.70
CA ILE A 61 -3.73 5.25 4.38
C ILE A 61 -4.29 6.67 4.54
N HIS A 62 -5.20 6.87 5.49
CA HIS A 62 -5.78 8.18 5.76
C HIS A 62 -4.73 9.21 6.23
N GLN A 63 -3.83 8.83 7.14
CA GLN A 63 -2.80 9.72 7.68
C GLN A 63 -1.75 10.12 6.63
N THR A 64 -1.36 9.18 5.77
CA THR A 64 -0.32 9.40 4.76
C THR A 64 -0.83 10.10 3.50
N GLY A 65 -2.15 10.17 3.32
CA GLY A 65 -2.75 10.78 2.13
C GLY A 65 -2.45 10.03 0.83
N ILE A 66 -2.17 8.72 0.93
CA ILE A 66 -1.91 7.89 -0.25
C ILE A 66 -3.19 7.80 -1.10
N GLU A 67 -3.10 8.25 -2.35
CA GLU A 67 -4.22 8.18 -3.28
C GLU A 67 -4.37 6.74 -3.82
N ILE A 68 -5.53 6.13 -3.59
CA ILE A 68 -5.85 4.83 -4.18
C ILE A 68 -6.34 5.04 -5.62
N ALA A 69 -5.53 4.62 -6.58
CA ALA A 69 -5.81 4.72 -8.00
C ALA A 69 -6.55 3.49 -8.52
N GLU A 70 -7.52 3.71 -9.40
CA GLU A 70 -8.24 2.63 -10.08
C GLU A 70 -7.28 1.77 -10.93
N VAL A 71 -7.56 0.48 -10.98
CA VAL A 71 -6.93 -0.43 -11.95
C VAL A 71 -7.85 -0.57 -13.15
N THR A 72 -7.43 -0.01 -14.28
CA THR A 72 -8.19 0.00 -15.53
C THR A 72 -7.95 -1.26 -16.35
N LEU A 73 -8.90 -1.60 -17.22
CA LEU A 73 -8.73 -2.71 -18.17
C LEU A 73 -7.49 -2.53 -19.06
N ALA A 74 -7.21 -1.30 -19.49
CA ALA A 74 -6.04 -1.01 -20.32
C ALA A 74 -4.72 -1.33 -19.60
N GLN A 75 -4.60 -0.93 -18.33
CA GLN A 75 -3.43 -1.28 -17.51
C GLN A 75 -3.29 -2.79 -17.35
N ALA A 76 -4.39 -3.51 -17.09
CA ALA A 76 -4.38 -4.96 -16.97
C ALA A 76 -3.98 -5.66 -18.28
N GLN A 77 -4.43 -5.14 -19.43
CA GLN A 77 -4.06 -5.68 -20.75
C GLN A 77 -2.58 -5.47 -21.05
N ILE A 78 -2.05 -4.27 -20.79
CA ILE A 78 -0.62 -3.97 -20.95
C ILE A 78 0.23 -4.88 -20.07
N ALA A 79 -0.15 -5.05 -18.80
CA ALA A 79 0.57 -5.90 -17.85
C ALA A 79 0.65 -7.37 -18.31
N ARG A 80 -0.36 -7.86 -19.06
CA ARG A 80 -0.44 -9.24 -19.56
C ARG A 80 0.31 -9.50 -20.88
N GLN A 81 0.82 -8.45 -21.53
CA GLN A 81 1.58 -8.58 -22.79
C GLN A 81 3.07 -8.85 -22.56
N THR A 82 3.45 -9.22 -21.34
CA THR A 82 4.81 -9.60 -20.94
C THR A 82 5.29 -10.88 -21.63
#